data_AF-A0A952AZT5-F1
#
_entry.id   AF-A0A952AZT5-F1
#
_cell.length_a   1.000
_cell.length_b   1.000
_cell.length_c   1.000
_cell.angle_alpha   90.00
_cell.angle_beta   90.00
_cell.angle_gamma   90.00
#
_symmetry.space_group_name_H-M   'P 1'
#
loop_
_entity.id
_entity.type
_entity.pdbx_description
1 polymer ?
#
loop_
_entity_poly.entity_id
_entity_poly.type
_entity_poly.pdbx_seq_one_letter_code
_entity_poly.pdbx_strand_id
1 'polypeptide(L)'
;MKHSKMNLIVFMFTTFSMLSLPANGQPPGLRTKHDGKFYKVEILLDGEDVLTSPPEGLWSIATAWKQGWSADWVHGKPTKIERIGDWMILRGKLETSAGTWRISDSYRPEGNVIKCIRRFIWEGKDTAKFVTLSIRFQCRGKGSAACLPGILYHGNPSGAKSGRVPVYFGETGEEAIFEEHRFPMPYASLEWKGNDGMKGAALHSVPSPVPYGNLPDQWWSLGLISKERGTELVLLSGPCASNGKRSVIKASQRGFIPYDNAYINVPPGAIIEKTFYLETYPVAKKGSGFQRPTRTSLDIFSPYSLEGLPSFKEIIKAKYRLAKTRWHEDGDIANPVRHKDCGVLYGGRIAQYYFSQIT
;
A
#
# COMPACT_ATOMS: atom_id res chain seq x y z
N MET A 1 62.95 -19.04 56.68
CA MET A 1 62.66 -17.94 55.73
C MET A 1 61.99 -18.54 54.51
N LYS A 2 60.80 -18.05 54.17
CA LYS A 2 59.84 -18.67 53.25
C LYS A 2 60.25 -18.48 51.78
N HIS A 3 60.24 -19.58 51.02
CA HIS A 3 60.15 -19.55 49.56
C HIS A 3 58.74 -19.11 49.14
N SER A 4 58.63 -18.01 48.41
CA SER A 4 57.39 -17.59 47.75
C SER A 4 57.37 -18.12 46.33
N LYS A 5 56.48 -19.07 46.04
CA LYS A 5 56.12 -19.48 44.68
C LYS A 5 55.07 -18.50 44.15
N MET A 6 55.41 -17.75 43.11
CA MET A 6 54.48 -16.89 42.39
C MET A 6 53.72 -17.74 41.36
N ASN A 7 52.45 -18.02 41.63
CA ASN A 7 51.55 -18.65 40.66
C ASN A 7 51.07 -17.58 39.67
N LEU A 8 51.42 -17.75 38.40
CA LEU A 8 50.89 -16.96 37.29
C LEU A 8 49.50 -17.50 36.92
N ILE A 9 48.44 -16.82 37.36
CA ILE A 9 47.07 -17.12 36.94
C ILE A 9 46.84 -16.46 35.58
N VAL A 10 46.74 -17.26 34.53
CA VAL A 10 46.30 -16.82 33.19
C VAL A 10 44.78 -16.67 33.23
N PHE A 11 44.30 -15.43 33.24
CA PHE A 11 42.88 -15.12 33.01
C PHE A 11 42.59 -15.26 31.52
N MET A 12 42.04 -16.40 31.13
CA MET A 12 41.48 -16.59 29.79
C MET A 12 40.14 -15.82 29.74
N PHE A 13 40.15 -14.61 29.18
CA PHE A 13 38.92 -13.89 28.87
C PHE A 13 38.22 -14.59 27.71
N THR A 14 37.32 -15.51 28.02
CA THR A 14 36.36 -16.03 27.05
C THR A 14 35.40 -14.90 26.72
N THR A 15 35.61 -14.22 25.60
CA THR A 15 34.63 -13.31 25.01
C THR A 15 33.38 -14.12 24.68
N PHE A 16 32.38 -14.06 25.55
CA PHE A 16 31.02 -14.45 25.21
C PHE A 16 30.53 -13.48 24.13
N SER A 17 30.69 -13.85 22.87
CA SER A 17 29.89 -13.28 21.79
C SER A 17 28.44 -13.62 22.14
N MET A 18 27.71 -12.65 22.69
CA MET A 18 26.26 -12.73 22.72
C MET A 18 25.82 -12.85 21.26
N LEU A 19 25.46 -14.06 20.85
CA LEU A 19 24.62 -14.30 19.69
C LEU A 19 23.29 -13.61 20.01
N SER A 20 23.16 -12.37 19.57
CA SER A 20 21.88 -11.68 19.52
C SER A 20 20.96 -12.51 18.64
N LEU A 21 20.04 -13.25 19.28
CA LEU A 21 18.84 -13.73 18.61
C LEU A 21 18.24 -12.54 17.85
N PRO A 22 17.84 -12.69 16.57
CA PRO A 22 17.21 -11.59 15.86
C PRO A 22 15.97 -11.18 16.65
N ALA A 23 16.01 -9.96 17.19
CA ALA A 23 14.89 -9.39 17.91
C ALA A 23 13.70 -9.36 16.94
N ASN A 24 12.68 -10.17 17.24
CA ASN A 24 11.37 -10.00 16.63
C ASN A 24 10.92 -8.56 16.93
N GLY A 25 10.94 -7.68 15.93
CA GLY A 25 10.34 -6.34 16.02
C GLY A 25 11.27 -5.13 16.02
N GLN A 26 12.49 -5.21 15.47
CA GLN A 26 13.18 -3.97 15.08
C GLN A 26 12.67 -3.45 13.73
N PRO A 27 12.51 -2.12 13.58
CA PRO A 27 12.06 -1.56 12.32
C PRO A 27 13.16 -1.72 11.28
N PRO A 28 12.79 -1.83 10.00
CA PRO A 28 13.78 -1.87 8.94
C PRO A 28 14.59 -0.58 8.97
N GLY A 29 15.87 -0.69 8.62
CA GLY A 29 16.76 0.48 8.65
C GLY A 29 16.28 1.53 7.65
N LEU A 30 16.26 2.80 8.04
CA LEU A 30 15.92 3.90 7.16
C LEU A 30 17.17 4.74 6.89
N ARG A 31 17.57 4.83 5.63
CA ARG A 31 18.76 5.60 5.22
C ARG A 31 18.42 6.59 4.12
N THR A 32 18.98 7.79 4.25
CA THR A 32 18.96 8.80 3.18
C THR A 32 20.37 8.99 2.64
N LYS A 33 20.53 8.88 1.31
CA LYS A 33 21.79 9.21 0.63
C LYS A 33 21.66 10.57 -0.03
N HIS A 34 22.67 11.43 0.14
CA HIS A 34 22.74 12.73 -0.52
C HIS A 34 23.75 12.67 -1.67
N ASP A 35 23.35 13.03 -2.90
CA ASP A 35 24.22 13.01 -4.09
C ASP A 35 24.87 14.36 -4.39
N GLY A 36 24.90 15.26 -3.40
CA GLY A 36 25.41 16.63 -3.53
C GLY A 36 24.33 17.66 -3.85
N LYS A 37 23.19 17.22 -4.40
CA LYS A 37 22.06 18.12 -4.70
C LYS A 37 20.72 17.61 -4.18
N PHE A 38 20.53 16.29 -4.15
CA PHE A 38 19.26 15.67 -3.84
C PHE A 38 19.43 14.50 -2.87
N TYR A 39 18.32 14.15 -2.22
CA TYR A 39 18.25 12.96 -1.37
C TYR A 39 17.58 11.79 -2.08
N LYS A 40 18.07 10.58 -1.78
CA LYS A 40 17.45 9.29 -2.11
C LYS A 40 17.11 8.57 -0.82
N VAL A 41 16.05 7.75 -0.85
CA VAL A 41 15.58 6.98 0.30
C VAL A 41 15.86 5.51 0.07
N GLU A 42 16.40 4.85 1.08
CA GLU A 42 16.69 3.41 1.10
C GLU A 42 16.14 2.79 2.39
N ILE A 43 15.42 1.69 2.26
CA ILE A 43 14.96 0.85 3.36
C ILE A 43 15.81 -0.41 3.39
N LEU A 44 16.36 -0.68 4.57
CA LEU A 44 17.42 -1.65 4.76
C LEU A 44 16.94 -2.89 5.50
N LEU A 45 17.45 -4.04 5.06
CA LEU A 45 17.40 -5.29 5.79
C LEU A 45 18.84 -5.72 6.08
N ASP A 46 19.19 -5.88 7.36
CA ASP A 46 20.53 -6.29 7.79
C ASP A 46 21.67 -5.44 7.17
N GLY A 47 21.40 -4.14 6.97
CA GLY A 47 22.34 -3.18 6.37
C GLY A 47 22.30 -3.08 4.84
N GLU A 48 21.65 -4.02 4.15
CA GLU A 48 21.51 -4.02 2.70
C GLU A 48 20.28 -3.22 2.22
N ASP A 49 20.39 -2.50 1.11
CA ASP A 49 19.26 -1.81 0.49
C ASP A 49 18.30 -2.80 -0.19
N VAL A 50 17.09 -2.93 0.38
CA VAL A 50 16.05 -3.83 -0.13
C VAL A 50 14.97 -3.08 -0.89
N LEU A 51 14.53 -1.92 -0.36
CA LEU A 51 13.66 -0.99 -1.09
C LEU A 51 14.38 0.34 -1.28
N THR A 52 14.23 0.93 -2.45
CA THR A 52 14.85 2.21 -2.80
C THR A 52 13.87 3.12 -3.52
N SER A 53 14.05 4.43 -3.38
CA SER A 53 13.37 5.40 -4.24
C SER A 53 13.78 5.20 -5.70
N PRO A 54 12.87 5.34 -6.69
CA PRO A 54 13.20 5.23 -8.11
C PRO A 54 14.38 6.13 -8.51
N PRO A 55 15.24 5.70 -9.45
CA PRO A 55 16.45 6.45 -9.84
C PRO A 55 16.14 7.84 -10.44
N GLU A 56 15.02 7.97 -11.16
CA GLU A 56 14.55 9.22 -11.73
C GLU A 56 14.01 10.20 -10.67
N GLY A 57 13.50 9.70 -9.55
CA GLY A 57 13.07 10.53 -8.42
C GLY A 57 12.13 9.82 -7.45
N LEU A 58 12.16 10.25 -6.18
CA LEU A 58 11.26 9.74 -5.13
C LEU A 58 9.79 10.08 -5.42
N TRP A 59 9.55 11.22 -6.08
CA TRP A 59 8.23 11.70 -6.44
C TRP A 59 8.03 11.59 -7.93
N SER A 60 6.85 11.13 -8.34
CA SER A 60 6.45 11.10 -9.74
C SER A 60 4.98 11.48 -9.84
N ILE A 61 4.67 12.38 -10.76
CA ILE A 61 3.30 12.83 -11.05
C ILE A 61 3.10 12.73 -12.55
N ALA A 62 2.05 12.04 -12.98
CA ALA A 62 1.61 12.09 -14.37
C ALA A 62 0.80 13.37 -14.58
N THR A 63 1.07 14.09 -15.68
CA THR A 63 0.39 15.35 -16.00
C THR A 63 -0.54 15.24 -17.21
N ALA A 64 -0.76 14.02 -17.70
CA ALA A 64 -1.65 13.75 -18.82
C ALA A 64 -2.33 12.38 -18.70
N TRP A 65 -3.44 12.24 -19.42
CA TRP A 65 -4.11 10.96 -19.66
C TRP A 65 -4.16 10.71 -21.16
N LYS A 66 -3.46 9.67 -21.65
CA LYS A 66 -3.34 9.37 -23.08
C LYS A 66 -3.61 7.89 -23.31
N GLN A 67 -4.41 7.59 -24.34
CA GLN A 67 -4.74 6.21 -24.74
C GLN A 67 -5.22 5.35 -23.57
N GLY A 68 -6.04 5.95 -22.71
CA GLY A 68 -6.59 5.29 -21.55
C GLY A 68 -5.57 5.02 -20.43
N TRP A 69 -4.51 5.82 -20.26
CA TRP A 69 -3.55 5.65 -19.18
C TRP A 69 -2.82 6.93 -18.77
N SER A 70 -2.26 6.93 -17.56
CA SER A 70 -1.38 7.98 -17.04
C SER A 70 -0.15 8.17 -17.93
N ALA A 71 0.09 9.40 -18.36
CA ALA A 71 1.16 9.76 -19.29
C ALA A 71 1.87 11.06 -18.86
N ASP A 72 2.96 11.38 -19.55
CA ASP A 72 3.78 12.57 -19.33
C ASP A 72 4.24 12.68 -17.86
N TRP A 73 4.93 11.64 -17.41
CA TRP A 73 5.43 11.57 -16.04
C TRP A 73 6.55 12.59 -15.81
N VAL A 74 6.37 13.40 -14.78
CA VAL A 74 7.38 14.33 -14.27
C VAL A 74 7.90 13.80 -12.94
N HIS A 75 9.21 13.93 -12.71
CA HIS A 75 9.88 13.35 -11.55
C HIS A 75 10.52 14.44 -10.68
N GLY A 76 10.45 14.25 -9.38
CA GLY A 76 10.99 15.16 -8.38
C GLY A 76 11.83 14.43 -7.34
N LYS A 77 12.82 15.13 -6.79
CA LYS A 77 13.68 14.63 -5.72
C LYS A 77 13.66 15.60 -4.53
N PRO A 78 13.75 15.08 -3.30
CA PRO A 78 13.87 15.94 -2.13
C PRO A 78 15.17 16.72 -2.14
N THR A 79 15.10 17.97 -1.71
CA THR A 79 16.22 18.90 -1.60
C THR A 79 16.51 19.28 -0.15
N LYS A 80 15.57 19.01 0.77
CA LYS A 80 15.72 19.27 2.20
C LYS A 80 15.32 18.05 3.01
N ILE A 81 16.04 17.84 4.11
CA ILE A 81 15.71 16.90 5.17
C ILE A 81 15.60 17.66 6.49
N GLU A 82 14.63 17.29 7.32
CA GLU A 82 14.49 17.78 8.69
C GLU A 82 14.08 16.62 9.61
N ARG A 83 14.37 16.76 10.90
CA ARG A 83 13.95 15.81 11.93
C ARG A 83 13.11 16.54 12.96
N ILE A 84 11.91 16.01 13.25
CA ILE A 84 10.98 16.57 14.24
C ILE A 84 10.49 15.41 15.10
N GLY A 85 11.01 15.32 16.33
CA GLY A 85 10.83 14.13 17.17
C GLY A 85 11.31 12.87 16.44
N ASP A 86 10.48 11.84 16.40
CA ASP A 86 10.77 10.56 15.73
C ASP A 86 10.57 10.60 14.20
N TRP A 87 10.12 11.74 13.67
CA TRP A 87 9.86 11.90 12.25
C TRP A 87 11.08 12.41 11.50
N MET A 88 11.44 11.74 10.42
CA MET A 88 12.31 12.24 9.38
C MET A 88 11.45 12.75 8.22
N ILE A 89 11.60 14.02 7.85
CA ILE A 89 10.76 14.66 6.84
C ILE A 89 11.64 15.13 5.68
N LEU A 90 11.32 14.64 4.49
CA LEU A 90 11.93 15.03 3.23
C LEU A 90 11.01 16.02 2.51
N ARG A 91 11.57 17.12 2.01
CA ARG A 91 10.81 18.19 1.33
C ARG A 91 11.47 18.61 0.03
N GLY A 92 10.65 19.07 -0.90
CA GLY A 92 11.10 19.60 -2.18
C GLY A 92 9.93 20.04 -3.05
N LYS A 93 10.25 20.30 -4.31
CA LYS A 93 9.31 20.79 -5.32
C LYS A 93 9.42 19.94 -6.58
N LEU A 94 8.33 19.87 -7.33
CA LEU A 94 8.26 19.28 -8.65
C LEU A 94 7.58 20.29 -9.58
N GLU A 95 8.35 20.82 -10.52
CA GLU A 95 7.90 21.84 -11.47
C GLU A 95 7.25 21.17 -12.68
N THR A 96 6.09 21.67 -13.09
CA THR A 96 5.39 21.25 -14.31
C THR A 96 5.10 22.48 -15.17
N SER A 97 4.70 22.28 -16.43
CA SER A 97 4.28 23.39 -17.30
C SER A 97 3.06 24.15 -16.78
N ALA A 98 2.20 23.50 -15.98
CA ALA A 98 1.00 24.10 -15.41
C ALA A 98 1.24 24.82 -14.07
N GLY A 99 2.41 24.63 -13.44
CA GLY A 99 2.71 25.13 -12.11
C GLY A 99 3.49 24.13 -11.24
N THR A 100 3.59 24.44 -9.95
CA THR A 100 4.49 23.76 -9.02
C THR A 100 3.75 22.88 -8.02
N TRP A 101 4.26 21.67 -7.81
CA TRP A 101 3.90 20.83 -6.67
C TRP A 101 4.92 20.98 -5.55
N ARG A 102 4.47 21.33 -4.35
CA ARG A 102 5.28 21.18 -3.14
C ARG A 102 4.96 19.84 -2.50
N ILE A 103 5.98 19.03 -2.30
CA ILE A 103 5.82 17.63 -1.87
C ILE A 103 6.67 17.38 -0.62
N SER A 104 6.13 16.58 0.29
CA SER A 104 6.89 16.07 1.42
C SER A 104 6.55 14.64 1.77
N ASP A 105 7.56 13.87 2.16
CA ASP A 105 7.41 12.55 2.75
C ASP A 105 7.87 12.61 4.20
N SER A 106 7.01 12.19 5.12
CA SER A 106 7.34 12.04 6.53
C SER A 106 7.46 10.56 6.85
N TYR A 107 8.59 10.15 7.43
CA TYR A 107 8.91 8.76 7.76
C TYR A 107 9.09 8.60 9.28
N ARG A 108 8.47 7.58 9.86
CA ARG A 108 8.63 7.19 11.25
C ARG A 108 8.76 5.67 11.37
N PRO A 109 9.87 5.14 11.90
CA PRO A 109 9.98 3.73 12.24
C PRO A 109 8.92 3.31 13.28
N GLU A 110 8.21 2.21 13.03
CA GLU A 110 7.16 1.67 13.91
C GLU A 110 7.18 0.15 13.90
N GLY A 111 7.59 -0.49 15.01
CA GLY A 111 7.65 -1.95 15.09
C GLY A 111 8.55 -2.51 13.99
N ASN A 112 8.01 -3.29 13.07
CA ASN A 112 8.71 -3.86 11.91
C ASN A 112 8.47 -3.12 10.59
N VAL A 113 7.91 -1.93 10.62
CA VAL A 113 7.62 -1.12 9.42
C VAL A 113 8.16 0.29 9.56
N ILE A 114 8.16 1.03 8.45
CA ILE A 114 8.29 2.50 8.46
C ILE A 114 6.96 3.08 8.02
N LYS A 115 6.29 3.78 8.95
CA LYS A 115 5.12 4.58 8.63
C LYS A 115 5.53 5.77 7.78
N CYS A 116 4.79 5.99 6.71
CA CYS A 116 5.04 7.04 5.75
C CYS A 116 3.76 7.87 5.54
N ILE A 117 3.90 9.19 5.51
CA ILE A 117 2.85 10.11 5.07
C ILE A 117 3.42 10.95 3.94
N ARG A 118 2.88 10.78 2.73
CA ARG A 118 3.20 11.64 1.59
C ARG A 118 2.12 12.71 1.44
N ARG A 119 2.55 13.97 1.43
CA ARG A 119 1.71 15.16 1.23
C ARG A 119 2.05 15.82 -0.09
N PHE A 120 1.05 16.06 -0.91
CA PHE A 120 1.10 16.83 -2.15
C PHE A 120 0.34 18.14 -1.96
N ILE A 121 0.95 19.25 -2.35
CA ILE A 121 0.32 20.57 -2.31
C ILE A 121 0.46 21.18 -3.70
N TRP A 122 -0.66 21.54 -4.30
CA TRP A 122 -0.68 22.21 -5.60
C TRP A 122 -0.60 23.72 -5.42
N GLU A 123 0.48 24.34 -5.93
CA GLU A 123 0.74 25.77 -5.83
C GLU A 123 0.49 26.53 -7.15
N GLY A 124 -0.04 25.84 -8.18
CA GLY A 124 -0.43 26.47 -9.44
C GLY A 124 -1.69 27.33 -9.31
N LYS A 125 -1.81 28.31 -10.21
CA LYS A 125 -2.93 29.26 -10.23
C LYS A 125 -4.23 28.65 -10.75
N ASP A 126 -4.12 27.67 -11.65
CA ASP A 126 -5.24 26.97 -12.27
C ASP A 126 -5.30 25.52 -11.81
N THR A 127 -6.43 24.85 -12.02
CA THR A 127 -6.58 23.41 -11.72
C THR A 127 -5.56 22.58 -12.50
N ALA A 128 -4.80 21.72 -11.80
CA ALA A 128 -3.98 20.70 -12.43
C ALA A 128 -4.88 19.57 -12.95
N LYS A 129 -5.02 19.46 -14.27
CA LYS A 129 -5.90 18.49 -14.93
C LYS A 129 -5.19 17.18 -15.25
N PHE A 130 -5.97 16.11 -15.33
CA PHE A 130 -5.50 14.78 -15.76
C PHE A 130 -4.32 14.23 -14.94
N VAL A 131 -4.32 14.53 -13.65
CA VAL A 131 -3.21 14.20 -12.75
C VAL A 131 -3.29 12.74 -12.31
N THR A 132 -2.14 12.08 -12.20
CA THR A 132 -2.01 10.85 -11.39
C THR A 132 -0.88 11.03 -10.38
N LEU A 133 -1.21 10.94 -9.10
CA LEU A 133 -0.23 10.95 -8.02
C LEU A 133 0.29 9.53 -7.79
N SER A 134 1.55 9.40 -7.36
CA SER A 134 2.16 8.11 -7.11
C SER A 134 2.99 8.03 -5.83
N ILE A 135 3.05 6.83 -5.26
CA ILE A 135 4.07 6.39 -4.31
C ILE A 135 4.73 5.16 -4.92
N ARG A 136 6.05 5.18 -5.04
CA ARG A 136 6.82 4.17 -5.78
C ARG A 136 8.08 3.83 -5.01
N PHE A 137 8.32 2.53 -4.79
CA PHE A 137 9.56 2.01 -4.22
C PHE A 137 9.99 0.76 -4.98
N GLN A 138 11.28 0.65 -5.27
CA GLN A 138 11.84 -0.42 -6.08
C GLN A 138 12.67 -1.38 -5.24
N CYS A 139 12.46 -2.68 -5.43
CA CYS A 139 13.36 -3.72 -4.96
C CYS A 139 14.06 -4.39 -6.14
N ARG A 140 15.18 -5.06 -5.88
CA ARG A 140 15.91 -5.85 -6.89
C ARG A 140 15.23 -7.20 -7.18
N GLY A 141 14.20 -7.55 -6.41
CA GLY A 141 13.45 -8.79 -6.56
C GLY A 141 12.72 -8.87 -7.90
N LYS A 142 12.64 -10.08 -8.45
CA LYS A 142 11.94 -10.39 -9.70
C LYS A 142 11.17 -11.70 -9.58
N GLY A 143 10.25 -11.90 -10.51
CA GLY A 143 9.50 -13.15 -10.68
C GLY A 143 8.09 -13.09 -10.11
N SER A 144 7.43 -14.24 -10.12
CA SER A 144 6.00 -14.37 -9.87
C SER A 144 5.60 -14.49 -8.40
N ALA A 145 6.55 -14.53 -7.47
CA ALA A 145 6.28 -14.70 -6.04
C ALA A 145 5.72 -13.42 -5.37
N ALA A 146 4.83 -12.73 -6.08
CA ALA A 146 4.05 -11.61 -5.62
C ALA A 146 2.84 -12.10 -4.82
N CYS A 147 2.47 -11.34 -3.78
CA CYS A 147 1.22 -11.53 -3.06
C CYS A 147 0.46 -10.21 -2.96
N LEU A 148 -0.78 -10.21 -3.44
CA LEU A 148 -1.79 -9.18 -3.28
C LEU A 148 -2.99 -9.88 -2.62
N PRO A 149 -3.22 -9.74 -1.30
CA PRO A 149 -4.25 -10.49 -0.59
C PRO A 149 -5.61 -10.44 -1.29
N GLY A 150 -6.27 -11.60 -1.42
CA GLY A 150 -7.55 -11.73 -2.11
C GLY A 150 -7.51 -11.61 -3.63
N ILE A 151 -6.35 -11.27 -4.23
CA ILE A 151 -6.21 -10.99 -5.66
C ILE A 151 -5.17 -11.89 -6.31
N LEU A 152 -3.91 -11.85 -5.85
CA LEU A 152 -2.78 -12.64 -6.37
C LEU A 152 -2.09 -13.41 -5.24
N TYR A 153 -1.88 -14.70 -5.48
CA TYR A 153 -0.99 -15.54 -4.67
C TYR A 153 0.03 -16.21 -5.58
N HIS A 154 1.28 -15.75 -5.51
CA HIS A 154 2.40 -16.19 -6.34
C HIS A 154 2.05 -16.27 -7.83
N GLY A 155 1.40 -15.21 -8.34
CA GLY A 155 1.08 -15.06 -9.75
C GLY A 155 -0.17 -15.79 -10.24
N ASN A 156 -0.88 -16.53 -9.37
CA ASN A 156 -2.09 -17.29 -9.70
C ASN A 156 -1.97 -18.25 -10.91
N PRO A 157 -0.94 -19.11 -10.98
CA PRO A 157 -0.72 -19.97 -12.16
C PRO A 157 -1.90 -20.91 -12.44
N SER A 158 -2.58 -21.40 -11.41
CA SER A 158 -3.72 -22.31 -11.56
C SER A 158 -4.93 -21.71 -12.28
N GLY A 159 -5.13 -20.39 -12.16
CA GLY A 159 -6.24 -19.69 -12.79
C GLY A 159 -5.92 -19.12 -14.17
N ALA A 160 -4.65 -19.13 -14.58
CA ALA A 160 -4.16 -18.46 -15.79
C ALA A 160 -4.89 -18.90 -17.06
N LYS A 161 -5.15 -20.21 -17.20
CA LYS A 161 -5.85 -20.78 -18.36
C LYS A 161 -7.26 -20.21 -18.58
N SER A 162 -7.90 -19.68 -17.53
CA SER A 162 -9.25 -19.10 -17.66
C SER A 162 -9.26 -17.77 -18.40
N GLY A 163 -8.15 -17.01 -18.37
CA GLY A 163 -8.09 -15.62 -18.83
C GLY A 163 -8.97 -14.64 -18.05
N ARG A 164 -9.65 -15.10 -16.99
CA ARG A 164 -10.66 -14.33 -16.24
C ARG A 164 -10.15 -13.81 -14.91
N VAL A 165 -9.06 -14.36 -14.39
CA VAL A 165 -8.50 -13.96 -13.10
C VAL A 165 -7.22 -13.16 -13.30
N PRO A 166 -6.87 -12.29 -12.35
CA PRO A 166 -5.55 -11.68 -12.28
C PRO A 166 -4.44 -12.73 -12.33
N VAL A 167 -3.43 -12.49 -13.16
CA VAL A 167 -2.17 -13.25 -13.21
C VAL A 167 -1.00 -12.28 -13.18
N TYR A 168 0.13 -12.75 -12.66
CA TYR A 168 1.39 -12.01 -12.66
C TYR A 168 2.58 -12.96 -12.71
N PHE A 169 3.38 -12.90 -13.77
CA PHE A 169 4.57 -13.73 -13.95
C PHE A 169 5.87 -13.04 -13.54
N GLY A 170 5.85 -11.72 -13.45
CA GLY A 170 7.03 -10.90 -13.20
C GLY A 170 7.82 -10.61 -14.47
N GLU A 171 7.21 -10.71 -15.64
CA GLU A 171 7.84 -10.35 -16.92
C GLU A 171 7.99 -8.83 -17.03
N THR A 172 9.09 -8.34 -17.59
CA THR A 172 9.37 -6.90 -17.66
C THR A 172 8.20 -6.13 -18.31
N GLY A 173 7.71 -5.10 -17.63
CA GLY A 173 6.59 -4.28 -18.08
C GLY A 173 5.21 -4.80 -17.64
N GLU A 174 5.13 -5.97 -17.01
CA GLU A 174 3.88 -6.49 -16.46
C GLU A 174 3.39 -5.65 -15.28
N GLU A 175 2.10 -5.31 -15.28
CA GLU A 175 1.45 -4.45 -14.30
C GLU A 175 0.30 -5.21 -13.63
N ALA A 176 0.30 -5.22 -12.29
CA ALA A 176 -0.74 -5.78 -11.46
C ALA A 176 -1.14 -4.75 -10.40
N ILE A 177 -2.12 -3.91 -10.73
CA ILE A 177 -2.52 -2.72 -9.96
C ILE A 177 -4.04 -2.72 -9.81
N PHE A 178 -4.53 -2.73 -8.57
CA PHE A 178 -5.94 -2.89 -8.25
C PHE A 178 -6.39 -1.85 -7.22
N GLU A 179 -7.68 -1.51 -7.22
CA GLU A 179 -8.26 -0.60 -6.23
C GLU A 179 -7.99 -1.10 -4.80
N GLU A 180 -7.42 -0.24 -3.95
CA GLU A 180 -6.91 -0.67 -2.64
C GLU A 180 -8.03 -1.13 -1.68
N HIS A 181 -9.26 -0.65 -1.86
CA HIS A 181 -10.42 -1.06 -1.06
C HIS A 181 -10.90 -2.48 -1.38
N ARG A 182 -10.37 -3.11 -2.43
CA ARG A 182 -10.64 -4.52 -2.78
C ARG A 182 -9.78 -5.49 -2.00
N PHE A 183 -8.74 -5.00 -1.33
CA PHE A 183 -7.82 -5.83 -0.58
C PHE A 183 -8.43 -6.10 0.80
N PRO A 184 -8.63 -7.38 1.20
CA PRO A 184 -8.98 -7.72 2.57
C PRO A 184 -7.85 -7.34 3.56
N MET A 185 -6.62 -7.31 3.07
CA MET A 185 -5.42 -6.82 3.76
C MET A 185 -4.63 -5.97 2.76
N PRO A 186 -4.60 -4.63 2.90
CA PRO A 186 -4.15 -3.71 1.87
C PRO A 186 -2.63 -3.61 1.79
N TYR A 187 -1.99 -4.68 1.30
CA TYR A 187 -0.57 -4.68 0.99
C TYR A 187 -0.26 -5.33 -0.37
N ALA A 188 0.85 -4.90 -0.96
CA ALA A 188 1.49 -5.56 -2.08
C ALA A 188 2.88 -6.03 -1.65
N SER A 189 3.19 -7.31 -1.82
CA SER A 189 4.51 -7.85 -1.46
C SER A 189 5.13 -8.70 -2.55
N LEU A 190 6.46 -8.78 -2.55
CA LEU A 190 7.23 -9.69 -3.38
C LEU A 190 8.24 -10.45 -2.51
N GLU A 191 8.36 -11.75 -2.72
CA GLU A 191 9.43 -12.60 -2.21
C GLU A 191 10.44 -12.92 -3.34
N TRP A 192 11.74 -12.93 -3.04
CA TRP A 192 12.76 -13.38 -3.99
C TRP A 192 13.99 -13.94 -3.30
N LYS A 193 14.85 -14.61 -4.08
CA LYS A 193 16.17 -15.06 -3.63
C LYS A 193 17.17 -13.91 -3.75
N GLY A 194 17.68 -13.41 -2.62
CA GLY A 194 18.82 -12.50 -2.55
C GLY A 194 20.15 -13.25 -2.41
N ASN A 195 21.23 -12.50 -2.17
CA ASN A 195 22.57 -13.06 -2.01
C ASN A 195 22.68 -13.94 -0.75
N ASP A 196 22.18 -13.46 0.39
CA ASP A 196 22.31 -14.13 1.70
C ASP A 196 21.06 -14.93 2.11
N GLY A 197 20.21 -15.28 1.13
CA GLY A 197 18.99 -16.04 1.37
C GLY A 197 17.74 -15.41 0.79
N MET A 198 16.59 -15.93 1.19
CA MET A 198 15.30 -15.42 0.72
C MET A 198 14.95 -14.12 1.46
N LYS A 199 14.51 -13.13 0.71
CA LYS A 199 14.15 -11.79 1.21
C LYS A 199 12.78 -11.41 0.67
N GLY A 200 12.12 -10.49 1.36
CA GLY A 200 10.84 -9.95 0.94
C GLY A 200 10.72 -8.47 1.23
N ALA A 201 9.83 -7.82 0.48
CA ALA A 201 9.45 -6.44 0.70
C ALA A 201 7.95 -6.28 0.49
N ALA A 202 7.35 -5.37 1.27
CA ALA A 202 5.94 -5.05 1.16
C ALA A 202 5.68 -3.54 1.25
N LEU A 203 4.67 -3.11 0.51
CA LEU A 203 4.06 -1.79 0.57
C LEU A 203 2.64 -1.97 1.11
N HIS A 204 2.40 -1.49 2.32
CA HIS A 204 1.07 -1.47 2.93
C HIS A 204 0.44 -0.11 2.72
N SER A 205 -0.88 -0.05 2.54
CA SER A 205 -1.62 1.19 2.35
C SER A 205 -2.73 1.32 3.39
N VAL A 206 -2.93 2.52 3.95
CA VAL A 206 -4.16 2.80 4.70
C VAL A 206 -5.24 3.16 3.68
N PRO A 207 -6.28 2.32 3.45
CA PRO A 207 -7.24 2.57 2.38
C PRO A 207 -7.99 3.89 2.55
N SER A 208 -8.18 4.62 1.46
CA SER A 208 -8.89 5.89 1.41
C SER A 208 -9.39 6.19 0.00
N PRO A 209 -10.57 6.81 -0.17
CA PRO A 209 -10.95 7.43 -1.44
C PRO A 209 -9.88 8.45 -1.88
N VAL A 210 -9.75 8.68 -3.17
CA VAL A 210 -8.87 9.75 -3.67
C VAL A 210 -9.63 11.07 -3.73
N PRO A 211 -9.13 12.16 -3.14
CA PRO A 211 -9.72 13.48 -3.30
C PRO A 211 -9.68 13.93 -4.76
N TYR A 212 -10.74 14.62 -5.20
CA TYR A 212 -10.84 15.16 -6.57
C TYR A 212 -10.79 14.11 -7.68
N GLY A 213 -11.24 12.89 -7.37
CA GLY A 213 -11.47 11.81 -8.33
C GLY A 213 -12.33 12.27 -9.50
N ASN A 214 -11.95 11.89 -10.72
CA ASN A 214 -12.76 12.15 -11.91
C ASN A 214 -13.95 11.17 -11.98
N LEU A 215 -13.77 9.95 -11.48
CA LEU A 215 -14.83 8.94 -11.39
C LEU A 215 -15.54 9.01 -10.02
N PRO A 216 -16.84 8.66 -9.97
CA PRO A 216 -17.51 8.44 -8.69
C PRO A 216 -16.88 7.23 -7.99
N ASP A 217 -16.73 7.33 -6.66
CA ASP A 217 -16.15 6.26 -5.84
C ASP A 217 -14.73 5.84 -6.30
N GLN A 218 -13.90 6.81 -6.72
CA GLN A 218 -12.51 6.55 -7.06
C GLN A 218 -11.68 6.39 -5.79
N TRP A 219 -10.89 5.32 -5.71
CA TRP A 219 -9.95 5.04 -4.62
C TRP A 219 -8.52 5.08 -5.12
N TRP A 220 -7.55 5.13 -4.21
CA TRP A 220 -6.19 4.79 -4.61
C TRP A 220 -6.14 3.33 -5.06
N SER A 221 -5.18 3.02 -5.92
CA SER A 221 -4.88 1.67 -6.38
C SER A 221 -3.50 1.26 -5.89
N LEU A 222 -3.34 -0.02 -5.56
CA LEU A 222 -2.16 -0.63 -4.97
C LEU A 222 -1.71 -1.81 -5.84
N GLY A 223 -0.41 -1.99 -5.97
CA GLY A 223 0.10 -3.10 -6.75
C GLY A 223 1.59 -3.08 -6.99
N LEU A 224 1.97 -3.67 -8.11
CA LEU A 224 3.35 -3.88 -8.50
C LEU A 224 3.54 -3.85 -10.01
N ILE A 225 4.72 -3.39 -10.42
CA ILE A 225 5.14 -3.27 -11.82
C ILE A 225 6.50 -3.96 -11.96
N SER A 226 6.59 -4.95 -12.84
CA SER A 226 7.87 -5.57 -13.16
C SER A 226 8.72 -4.62 -13.99
N LYS A 227 9.99 -4.44 -13.61
CA LYS A 227 10.96 -3.57 -14.28
C LYS A 227 12.15 -4.40 -14.76
N GLU A 228 12.92 -3.85 -15.69
CA GLU A 228 14.11 -4.52 -16.21
C GLU A 228 15.13 -4.88 -15.11
N ARG A 229 15.26 -4.05 -14.06
CA ARG A 229 16.24 -4.24 -12.98
C ARG A 229 15.62 -4.66 -11.63
N GLY A 230 14.34 -5.02 -11.60
CA GLY A 230 13.68 -5.38 -10.34
C GLY A 230 12.16 -5.27 -10.41
N THR A 231 11.53 -5.00 -9.27
CA THR A 231 10.08 -4.80 -9.17
C THR A 231 9.80 -3.51 -8.43
N GLU A 232 8.83 -2.76 -8.93
CA GLU A 232 8.33 -1.55 -8.28
C GLU A 232 7.03 -1.84 -7.57
N LEU A 233 6.98 -1.59 -6.26
CA LEU A 233 5.76 -1.54 -5.47
C LEU A 233 5.15 -0.14 -5.63
N VAL A 234 3.87 -0.06 -5.93
CA VAL A 234 3.23 1.19 -6.34
C VAL A 234 1.86 1.41 -5.68
N LEU A 235 1.61 2.67 -5.28
CA LEU A 235 0.28 3.22 -5.11
C LEU A 235 0.04 4.31 -6.16
N LEU A 236 -1.11 4.30 -6.81
CA LEU A 236 -1.55 5.34 -7.74
C LEU A 236 -2.89 5.93 -7.29
N SER A 237 -3.17 7.16 -7.68
CA SER A 237 -4.39 7.86 -7.29
C SER A 237 -5.65 7.45 -8.08
N GLY A 238 -5.77 6.17 -8.47
CA GLY A 238 -6.91 5.66 -9.25
C GLY A 238 -6.58 4.52 -10.24
N PRO A 239 -5.60 4.70 -11.15
CA PRO A 239 -5.46 3.82 -12.31
C PRO A 239 -5.21 2.35 -11.96
N CYS A 240 -5.87 1.44 -12.67
CA CYS A 240 -5.77 -0.01 -12.45
C CYS A 240 -5.32 -0.74 -13.72
N ALA A 241 -4.54 -1.80 -13.55
CA ALA A 241 -4.03 -2.62 -14.64
C ALA A 241 -3.95 -4.09 -14.22
N SER A 242 -4.25 -4.99 -15.15
CA SER A 242 -4.14 -6.43 -14.94
C SER A 242 -3.98 -7.15 -16.27
N ASN A 243 -3.19 -8.22 -16.29
CA ASN A 243 -3.06 -9.14 -17.43
C ASN A 243 -2.71 -8.42 -18.75
N GLY A 244 -1.76 -7.49 -18.70
CA GLY A 244 -1.31 -6.71 -19.87
C GLY A 244 -2.32 -5.67 -20.36
N LYS A 245 -3.40 -5.43 -19.61
CA LYS A 245 -4.41 -4.42 -19.93
C LYS A 245 -4.39 -3.31 -18.89
N ARG A 246 -4.32 -2.08 -19.37
CA ARG A 246 -4.46 -0.84 -18.61
C ARG A 246 -5.91 -0.39 -18.60
N SER A 247 -6.29 0.37 -17.57
CA SER A 247 -7.66 0.88 -17.37
C SER A 247 -8.71 -0.21 -17.36
N VAL A 248 -8.48 -1.22 -16.52
CA VAL A 248 -9.42 -2.30 -16.28
C VAL A 248 -9.50 -2.66 -14.80
N ILE A 249 -10.68 -3.11 -14.36
CA ILE A 249 -10.89 -3.65 -13.01
C ILE A 249 -11.56 -5.02 -13.05
N LYS A 250 -11.36 -5.80 -11.98
CA LYS A 250 -12.01 -7.10 -11.78
C LYS A 250 -13.28 -6.92 -10.93
N ALA A 251 -14.36 -6.44 -11.55
CA ALA A 251 -15.67 -6.30 -10.89
C ALA A 251 -16.70 -7.39 -11.29
N SER A 252 -16.38 -8.22 -12.30
CA SER A 252 -17.27 -9.26 -12.81
C SER A 252 -16.58 -10.62 -12.81
N GLN A 253 -17.33 -11.69 -12.56
CA GLN A 253 -16.81 -13.06 -12.70
C GLN A 253 -16.43 -13.38 -14.14
N ARG A 254 -17.11 -12.78 -15.12
CA ARG A 254 -16.91 -13.05 -16.55
C ARG A 254 -15.58 -12.53 -17.11
N GLY A 255 -14.94 -11.58 -16.43
CA GLY A 255 -13.66 -11.01 -16.85
C GLY A 255 -13.44 -9.62 -16.29
N PHE A 256 -12.50 -8.91 -16.90
CA PHE A 256 -12.21 -7.52 -16.59
C PHE A 256 -13.19 -6.58 -17.29
N ILE A 257 -13.55 -5.49 -16.62
CA ILE A 257 -14.37 -4.43 -17.19
C ILE A 257 -13.53 -3.16 -17.39
N PRO A 258 -13.85 -2.32 -18.38
CA PRO A 258 -13.18 -1.03 -18.57
C PRO A 258 -13.28 -0.14 -17.33
N TYR A 259 -12.18 0.55 -17.01
CA TYR A 259 -12.04 1.49 -15.90
C TYR A 259 -11.09 2.62 -16.33
N ASP A 260 -11.52 3.37 -17.32
CA ASP A 260 -10.76 4.47 -17.91
C ASP A 260 -11.07 5.80 -17.23
N ASN A 261 -10.27 6.83 -17.48
CA ASN A 261 -10.39 8.18 -16.93
C ASN A 261 -10.28 8.27 -15.41
N ALA A 262 -9.54 7.35 -14.79
CA ALA A 262 -9.24 7.34 -13.36
C ALA A 262 -8.11 8.33 -12.96
N TYR A 263 -8.08 9.49 -13.62
CA TYR A 263 -7.23 10.62 -13.24
C TYR A 263 -7.92 11.48 -12.16
N ILE A 264 -7.22 12.50 -11.65
CA ILE A 264 -7.79 13.51 -10.76
C ILE A 264 -7.62 14.92 -11.34
N ASN A 265 -8.48 15.85 -10.93
CA ASN A 265 -8.38 17.26 -11.29
C ASN A 265 -8.21 18.10 -10.02
N VAL A 266 -6.99 18.54 -9.74
CA VAL A 266 -6.62 19.12 -8.44
C VAL A 266 -6.72 20.64 -8.47
N PRO A 267 -7.62 21.26 -7.68
CA PRO A 267 -7.80 22.71 -7.70
C PRO A 267 -6.62 23.45 -7.04
N PRO A 268 -6.43 24.75 -7.34
CA PRO A 268 -5.42 25.59 -6.70
C PRO A 268 -5.45 25.52 -5.18
N GLY A 269 -4.28 25.38 -4.55
CA GLY A 269 -4.15 25.34 -3.08
C GLY A 269 -4.58 24.01 -2.44
N ALA A 270 -5.03 23.03 -3.21
CA ALA A 270 -5.42 21.74 -2.67
C ALA A 270 -4.26 20.99 -2.01
N ILE A 271 -4.59 20.24 -0.96
CA ILE A 271 -3.68 19.39 -0.20
C ILE A 271 -4.22 17.96 -0.26
N ILE A 272 -3.37 17.02 -0.68
CA ILE A 272 -3.71 15.60 -0.73
C ILE A 272 -2.65 14.85 0.07
N GLU A 273 -3.11 13.98 0.98
CA GLU A 273 -2.23 13.15 1.80
C GLU A 273 -2.53 11.67 1.59
N LYS A 274 -1.47 10.85 1.63
CA LYS A 274 -1.59 9.40 1.61
C LYS A 274 -0.68 8.78 2.66
N THR A 275 -1.28 7.98 3.54
CA THR A 275 -0.56 7.18 4.54
C THR A 275 -0.32 5.77 4.02
N PHE A 276 0.92 5.29 4.15
CA PHE A 276 1.37 3.97 3.73
C PHE A 276 2.50 3.48 4.64
N TYR A 277 2.88 2.21 4.53
CA TYR A 277 3.98 1.63 5.30
C TYR A 277 4.91 0.84 4.41
N LEU A 278 6.20 0.92 4.69
CA LEU A 278 7.25 0.16 4.00
C LEU A 278 7.79 -0.92 4.92
N GLU A 279 7.94 -2.12 4.37
CA GLU A 279 8.44 -3.28 5.09
C GLU A 279 9.50 -4.00 4.27
N THR A 280 10.58 -4.43 4.92
CA THR A 280 11.60 -5.32 4.36
C THR A 280 11.91 -6.39 5.39
N TYR A 281 12.01 -7.65 4.98
CA TYR A 281 12.08 -8.77 5.91
C TYR A 281 12.82 -9.98 5.34
N PRO A 282 13.47 -10.79 6.18
CA PRO A 282 13.99 -12.08 5.77
C PRO A 282 12.84 -13.07 5.58
N VAL A 283 13.00 -14.04 4.68
CA VAL A 283 12.00 -15.07 4.43
C VAL A 283 12.57 -16.43 4.84
N ALA A 284 11.91 -17.07 5.81
CA ALA A 284 12.41 -18.32 6.40
C ALA A 284 12.41 -19.50 5.40
N LYS A 285 11.37 -19.60 4.58
CA LYS A 285 11.22 -20.68 3.58
C LYS A 285 10.62 -20.14 2.29
N LYS A 286 11.09 -20.67 1.15
CA LYS A 286 10.50 -20.33 -0.16
C LYS A 286 8.99 -20.50 -0.15
N GLY A 287 8.27 -19.46 -0.57
CA GLY A 287 6.83 -19.40 -0.65
C GLY A 287 6.11 -19.07 0.67
N SER A 288 6.85 -18.66 1.71
CA SER A 288 6.28 -18.19 2.99
C SER A 288 6.37 -16.68 3.17
N GLY A 289 6.92 -15.96 2.20
CA GLY A 289 7.18 -14.52 2.30
C GLY A 289 5.94 -13.66 2.43
N PHE A 290 4.74 -14.18 2.14
CA PHE A 290 3.47 -13.47 2.39
C PHE A 290 3.08 -13.46 3.88
N GLN A 291 3.58 -14.40 4.69
CA GLN A 291 3.14 -14.56 6.10
C GLN A 291 3.50 -13.35 6.95
N ARG A 292 4.70 -12.80 6.73
CA ARG A 292 5.18 -11.61 7.45
C ARG A 292 4.29 -10.39 7.18
N PRO A 293 4.08 -9.92 5.93
CA PRO A 293 3.21 -8.78 5.67
C PRO A 293 1.74 -9.07 6.01
N THR A 294 1.27 -10.32 5.94
CA THR A 294 -0.05 -10.68 6.49
C THR A 294 -0.14 -10.34 7.97
N ARG A 295 0.84 -10.76 8.78
CA ARG A 295 0.84 -10.43 10.21
C ARG A 295 0.97 -8.93 10.47
N THR A 296 1.87 -8.27 9.76
CA THR A 296 2.06 -6.82 9.83
C THR A 296 0.78 -6.06 9.52
N SER A 297 0.05 -6.46 8.48
CA SER A 297 -1.23 -5.83 8.12
C SER A 297 -2.27 -6.01 9.24
N LEU A 298 -2.31 -7.17 9.89
CA LEU A 298 -3.20 -7.41 11.02
C LEU A 298 -2.85 -6.54 12.22
N ASP A 299 -1.57 -6.30 12.48
CA ASP A 299 -1.12 -5.44 13.56
C ASP A 299 -1.42 -3.95 13.23
N ILE A 300 -1.22 -3.50 11.98
CA ILE A 300 -1.53 -2.13 11.52
C ILE A 300 -3.02 -1.80 11.66
N PHE A 301 -3.91 -2.67 11.22
CA PHE A 301 -5.36 -2.39 11.20
C PHE A 301 -6.10 -2.90 12.42
N SER A 302 -5.50 -3.82 13.17
CA SER A 302 -6.06 -4.42 14.38
C SER A 302 -7.56 -4.74 14.24
N PRO A 303 -7.98 -5.55 13.24
CA PRO A 303 -9.41 -5.78 12.93
C PRO A 303 -10.17 -6.51 14.05
N TYR A 304 -9.46 -6.97 15.08
CA TYR A 304 -9.99 -7.60 16.28
C TYR A 304 -10.28 -6.60 17.40
N SER A 305 -9.83 -5.35 17.26
CA SER A 305 -10.08 -4.31 18.24
C SER A 305 -11.58 -4.00 18.28
N LEU A 306 -12.14 -4.04 19.48
CA LEU A 306 -13.52 -3.62 19.73
C LEU A 306 -13.60 -2.12 20.05
N GLU A 307 -12.45 -1.44 20.12
CA GLU A 307 -12.38 -0.01 20.38
C GLU A 307 -13.07 0.78 19.27
N GLY A 308 -13.93 1.73 19.65
CA GLY A 308 -14.69 2.54 18.70
C GLY A 308 -15.88 1.83 18.03
N LEU A 309 -16.08 0.53 18.24
CA LEU A 309 -17.28 -0.15 17.77
C LEU A 309 -18.49 0.25 18.64
N PRO A 310 -19.69 0.40 18.04
CA PRO A 310 -20.89 0.67 18.80
C PRO A 310 -21.18 -0.46 19.79
N SER A 311 -21.65 -0.09 20.98
CA SER A 311 -22.16 -1.04 21.96
C SER A 311 -23.31 -1.85 21.39
N PHE A 312 -23.59 -3.02 21.99
CA PHE A 312 -24.74 -3.84 21.61
C PHE A 312 -26.06 -3.04 21.59
N LYS A 313 -26.28 -2.16 22.58
CA LYS A 313 -27.47 -1.29 22.66
C LYS A 313 -27.55 -0.31 21.49
N GLU A 314 -26.42 0.28 21.10
CA GLU A 314 -26.35 1.18 19.95
C GLU A 314 -26.58 0.44 18.64
N ILE A 315 -26.05 -0.78 18.50
CA ILE A 315 -26.31 -1.65 17.35
C ILE A 315 -27.81 -1.94 17.24
N ILE A 316 -28.48 -2.34 18.33
CA ILE A 316 -29.93 -2.60 18.31
C ILE A 316 -30.70 -1.33 17.95
N LYS A 317 -30.34 -0.18 18.54
CA LYS A 317 -30.99 1.10 18.23
C LYS A 317 -30.81 1.51 16.77
N ALA A 318 -29.61 1.35 16.21
CA ALA A 318 -29.31 1.66 14.82
C ALA A 318 -30.06 0.71 13.86
N LYS A 319 -30.05 -0.60 14.14
CA LYS A 319 -30.79 -1.61 13.36
C LYS A 319 -32.30 -1.34 13.39
N TYR A 320 -32.84 -0.98 14.56
CA TYR A 320 -34.25 -0.61 14.69
C TYR A 320 -34.61 0.66 13.89
N ARG A 321 -33.76 1.71 13.95
CA ARG A 321 -33.95 2.91 13.11
C ARG A 321 -33.94 2.57 11.63
N LEU A 322 -32.99 1.75 11.18
CA LEU A 322 -32.92 1.31 9.78
C LEU A 322 -34.12 0.45 9.37
N ALA A 323 -34.61 -0.41 10.27
CA ALA A 323 -35.82 -1.19 10.02
C ALA A 323 -37.03 -0.28 9.84
N LYS A 324 -37.15 0.79 10.63
CA LYS A 324 -38.22 1.79 10.50
C LYS A 324 -38.18 2.55 9.18
N THR A 325 -37.01 2.91 8.65
CA THR A 325 -36.93 3.61 7.35
C THR A 325 -37.36 2.74 6.17
N ARG A 326 -37.41 1.42 6.39
CA ARG A 326 -37.86 0.41 5.44
C ARG A 326 -39.27 -0.10 5.74
N TRP A 327 -39.88 0.31 6.84
CA TRP A 327 -41.25 -0.07 7.18
C TRP A 327 -42.20 0.58 6.18
N HIS A 328 -42.99 -0.23 5.49
CA HIS A 328 -44.04 0.21 4.61
C HIS A 328 -45.36 -0.37 5.11
N GLU A 329 -46.36 0.50 5.19
CA GLU A 329 -47.70 0.16 5.65
C GLU A 329 -48.69 0.81 4.69
N ASP A 330 -49.48 -0.01 3.98
CA ASP A 330 -50.51 0.42 3.05
C ASP A 330 -51.69 -0.57 3.11
N GLY A 331 -52.85 -0.09 3.59
CA GLY A 331 -54.01 -0.92 3.90
C GLY A 331 -53.66 -2.07 4.86
N ASP A 332 -53.95 -3.30 4.44
CA ASP A 332 -53.69 -4.52 5.21
C ASP A 332 -52.24 -5.05 5.07
N ILE A 333 -51.36 -4.33 4.37
CA ILE A 333 -49.99 -4.76 4.09
C ILE A 333 -49.02 -3.96 4.96
N ALA A 334 -48.42 -4.61 5.96
CA ALA A 334 -47.36 -4.06 6.78
C ALA A 334 -46.10 -4.93 6.69
N ASN A 335 -45.05 -4.47 6.00
CA ASN A 335 -43.80 -5.23 5.82
C ASN A 335 -42.56 -4.33 5.60
N PRO A 336 -41.34 -4.81 5.94
CA PRO A 336 -40.10 -4.14 5.56
C PRO A 336 -39.82 -4.25 4.05
N VAL A 337 -39.56 -3.14 3.37
CA VAL A 337 -39.21 -3.07 1.94
C VAL A 337 -37.69 -3.00 1.77
N ARG A 338 -37.12 -3.93 1.00
CA ARG A 338 -35.65 -4.03 0.78
C ARG A 338 -35.14 -3.07 -0.30
N HIS A 339 -35.96 -2.75 -1.30
CA HIS A 339 -35.65 -1.86 -2.42
C HIS A 339 -36.88 -1.00 -2.73
N LYS A 340 -36.81 0.32 -2.57
CA LYS A 340 -37.93 1.22 -2.90
C LYS A 340 -38.23 1.26 -4.40
N ASP A 341 -37.25 0.91 -5.25
CA ASP A 341 -37.32 1.14 -6.69
C ASP A 341 -37.76 -0.08 -7.52
N CYS A 342 -38.15 -1.19 -6.90
CA CYS A 342 -38.47 -2.42 -7.65
C CYS A 342 -39.88 -2.99 -7.42
N GLY A 343 -40.69 -2.48 -6.50
CA GLY A 343 -42.05 -3.01 -6.29
C GLY A 343 -42.11 -4.50 -5.93
N VAL A 344 -40.99 -5.13 -5.57
CA VAL A 344 -40.90 -6.56 -5.25
C VAL A 344 -40.98 -6.75 -3.75
N LEU A 345 -42.10 -7.31 -3.28
CA LEU A 345 -42.28 -7.82 -1.92
C LEU A 345 -41.79 -9.29 -1.87
N TYR A 346 -40.73 -9.58 -1.11
CA TYR A 346 -40.34 -10.97 -0.80
C TYR A 346 -40.35 -11.20 0.72
N GLY A 347 -41.14 -12.21 1.12
CA GLY A 347 -41.11 -12.79 2.46
C GLY A 347 -39.75 -13.42 2.79
N GLY A 348 -39.37 -13.31 4.06
CA GLY A 348 -37.98 -13.39 4.52
C GLY A 348 -37.27 -14.73 4.37
N ARG A 349 -35.97 -14.66 4.08
CA ARG A 349 -34.92 -15.40 4.79
C ARG A 349 -33.76 -14.45 5.08
N ILE A 350 -33.48 -14.26 6.37
CA ILE A 350 -32.32 -13.53 6.86
C ILE A 350 -31.11 -14.43 6.68
N ALA A 351 -30.34 -14.21 5.62
CA ALA A 351 -28.97 -14.70 5.55
C ALA A 351 -28.12 -13.79 4.64
N GLN A 352 -27.08 -13.23 5.28
CA GLN A 352 -25.81 -12.77 4.72
C GLN A 352 -25.80 -11.53 3.81
N TYR A 353 -24.69 -10.79 3.97
CA TYR A 353 -24.24 -9.58 3.28
C TYR A 353 -24.81 -8.24 3.77
N TYR A 354 -24.24 -7.70 4.86
CA TYR A 354 -24.16 -6.24 5.07
C TYR A 354 -22.97 -5.90 5.98
N PHE A 355 -21.86 -5.46 5.37
CA PHE A 355 -20.74 -4.77 6.04
C PHE A 355 -20.12 -3.71 5.11
N SER A 356 -20.94 -2.99 4.34
CA SER A 356 -20.42 -1.97 3.39
C SER A 356 -21.11 -0.61 3.45
N GLN A 357 -21.86 -0.26 4.49
CA GLN A 357 -22.46 1.09 4.59
C GLN A 357 -22.46 1.70 6.00
N ILE A 358 -21.51 1.32 6.85
CA ILE A 358 -21.15 2.14 8.01
C ILE A 358 -19.62 2.12 8.14
N THR A 359 -18.98 2.95 7.31
CA THR A 359 -17.70 3.63 7.55
C THR A 359 -17.69 4.85 6.66
#